data_AF-A0A1S1K424-F1
#
_entry.id   AF-A0A1S1K424-F1
#
_cell.length_a   1.000
_cell.length_b   1.000
_cell.length_c   1.000
_cell.angle_alpha   90.00
_cell.angle_beta   90.00
_cell.angle_gamma   90.00
#
_symmetry.space_group_name_H-M   'P 1'
#
loop_
_entity.id
_entity.type
_entity.pdbx_description
1 polymer ?
#
loop_
_entity_poly.entity_id
_entity_poly.type
_entity_poly.pdbx_seq_one_letter_code
_entity_poly.pdbx_strand_id
1 'polypeptide(L)'
;MARLRWWLGLACCAVLLAGCGDATVIAGRATSMLFLPDRVGGLPVTDGHSGIRPGAPGPTRKAENTDGGQIDDLALLAVDDIEDFWSQNYSGGSLPGTFTPVSRLVSYNSDASPGLDICGENTVGLTNAFYCLKSDVMAWDRGVAIPVAAQYFGQMGVVGVMAHEYGHAVQQQARLINESTPVLVAEQQADCLAGVYLRWVAAGNSPRFELSTGDGLNHVLGGLIYIRDPLMTRVDAVLTGNEHGSALDRVSAFQIGFSGNVDQCAAMDSDEIKKRRGDLPKFLDFFSGAQNGNSTITADLLDNTMQSLRRVYAPANPPTLSTEPRACPDAGPSPPASYCPATNTIVVDLGGLKALGEARNENDEQELLQGDNSAISVLTSRYALAVQHEKGLVLDTPVAAMRTGCLTGVGQARMTEPGLPITLSAGDTDEAISSLLTNGLAASDVNGRVLPAGFTRILAYRSGLQGDDAQCYQRFA
;
A
#
# COMPACT_ATOMS: atom_id res chain seq x y z
N MET A 1 -35.15 64.35 27.59
CA MET A 1 -35.40 62.96 27.10
C MET A 1 -34.35 62.45 26.11
N ALA A 2 -33.76 63.28 25.24
CA ALA A 2 -32.75 62.83 24.26
C ALA A 2 -31.44 62.31 24.88
N ARG A 3 -30.94 62.93 25.96
CA ARG A 3 -29.71 62.48 26.63
C ARG A 3 -29.86 61.09 27.28
N LEU A 4 -31.00 60.79 27.89
CA LEU A 4 -31.24 59.49 28.55
C LEU A 4 -31.27 58.32 27.54
N ARG A 5 -31.77 58.57 26.31
CA ARG A 5 -31.76 57.58 25.21
C ARG A 5 -30.36 57.24 24.71
N TRP A 6 -29.43 58.20 24.76
CA TRP A 6 -28.04 57.97 24.35
C TRP A 6 -27.28 57.09 25.36
N TRP A 7 -27.49 57.30 26.66
CA TRP A 7 -26.86 56.48 27.70
C TRP A 7 -27.40 55.04 27.72
N LEU A 8 -28.70 54.83 27.44
CA LEU A 8 -29.30 53.50 27.28
C LEU A 8 -28.76 52.76 26.04
N GLY A 9 -28.54 53.45 24.93
CA GLY A 9 -27.95 52.86 23.72
C GLY A 9 -26.49 52.41 23.93
N LEU A 10 -25.69 53.23 24.61
CA LEU A 10 -24.30 52.90 24.95
C LEU A 10 -24.20 51.74 25.95
N ALA A 11 -25.08 51.69 26.94
CA ALA A 11 -25.13 50.58 27.89
C ALA A 11 -25.53 49.25 27.22
N CYS A 12 -26.48 49.26 26.29
CA CYS A 12 -26.83 48.08 25.50
C CYS A 12 -25.67 47.60 24.59
N CYS A 13 -24.94 48.51 23.94
CA CYS A 13 -23.77 48.13 23.14
C CYS A 13 -22.62 47.57 24.00
N ALA A 14 -22.41 48.09 25.20
CA ALA A 14 -21.37 47.59 26.11
C ALA A 14 -21.68 46.17 26.65
N VAL A 15 -22.96 45.86 26.91
CA VAL A 15 -23.39 44.51 27.33
C VAL A 15 -23.33 43.51 26.17
N LEU A 16 -23.62 43.93 24.94
CA LEU A 16 -23.49 43.07 23.75
C LEU A 16 -22.03 42.76 23.38
N LEU A 17 -21.08 43.67 23.66
CA LEU A 17 -19.65 43.44 23.41
C LEU A 17 -18.99 42.56 24.49
N ALA A 18 -19.53 42.53 25.72
CA ALA A 18 -19.05 41.65 26.78
C ALA A 18 -19.44 40.16 26.57
N GLY A 19 -20.50 39.88 25.82
CA GLY A 19 -20.97 38.52 25.53
C GLY A 19 -20.18 37.76 24.45
N CYS A 20 -19.26 38.43 23.75
CA CYS A 20 -18.38 37.82 22.75
C CYS A 20 -16.95 37.57 23.27
N GLY A 21 -16.69 37.84 24.56
CA GLY A 21 -15.38 37.64 25.20
C GLY A 21 -15.10 36.21 25.66
N ASP A 22 -16.15 35.39 25.84
CA ASP A 22 -16.01 33.95 26.04
C ASP A 22 -15.89 33.28 24.67
N ALA A 23 -14.79 33.54 23.98
CA ALA A 23 -14.32 32.63 22.96
C ALA A 23 -14.01 31.31 23.68
N THR A 24 -15.01 30.44 23.80
CA THR A 24 -14.77 29.01 24.03
C THR A 24 -13.89 28.57 22.86
N VAL A 25 -12.58 28.62 23.06
CA VAL A 25 -11.61 27.94 22.21
C VAL A 25 -11.93 26.48 22.40
N ILE A 26 -12.76 25.93 21.52
CA ILE A 26 -12.90 24.49 21.40
C ILE A 26 -11.52 24.03 20.95
N ALA A 27 -10.77 23.44 21.88
CA ALA A 27 -9.49 22.82 21.59
C ALA A 27 -9.77 21.63 20.65
N GLY A 28 -9.81 21.90 19.36
CA GLY A 28 -9.89 20.89 18.31
C GLY A 28 -8.49 20.59 17.80
N ARG A 29 -8.13 19.32 17.74
CA ARG A 29 -6.94 18.87 17.00
C ARG A 29 -7.38 18.59 15.57
N ALA A 30 -6.81 19.29 14.60
CA ALA A 30 -7.01 18.94 13.19
C ALA A 30 -6.43 17.54 12.94
N THR A 31 -7.31 16.58 12.63
CA THR A 31 -6.93 15.23 12.22
C THR A 31 -7.36 15.04 10.76
N SER A 32 -6.47 14.47 9.95
CA SER A 32 -6.83 14.12 8.57
C SER A 32 -7.69 12.87 8.58
N MET A 33 -8.76 12.87 7.78
CA MET A 33 -9.60 11.68 7.55
C MET A 33 -8.81 10.49 6.98
N LEU A 34 -7.61 10.73 6.42
CA LEU A 34 -6.70 9.68 5.95
C LEU A 34 -6.16 8.79 7.07
N PHE A 35 -6.16 9.27 8.31
CA PHE A 35 -5.61 8.55 9.46
C PHE A 35 -6.68 7.97 10.39
N LEU A 36 -7.94 7.96 9.92
CA LEU A 36 -9.04 7.34 10.66
C LEU A 36 -9.10 5.83 10.35
N PRO A 37 -9.25 4.97 11.38
CA PRO A 37 -9.29 3.52 11.18
C PRO A 37 -10.45 3.01 10.33
N ASP A 38 -11.55 3.76 10.26
CA ASP A 38 -12.76 3.46 9.47
C ASP A 38 -12.72 4.07 8.06
N ARG A 39 -11.55 4.55 7.61
CA ARG A 39 -11.38 5.21 6.31
C ARG A 39 -10.25 4.62 5.46
N VAL A 40 -10.44 4.71 4.14
CA VAL A 40 -9.51 4.28 3.09
C VAL A 40 -9.47 5.36 2.00
N GLY A 41 -8.37 6.11 1.87
CA GLY A 41 -8.32 7.24 0.92
C GLY A 41 -9.48 8.24 1.09
N GLY A 42 -9.94 8.41 2.33
CA GLY A 42 -11.11 9.23 2.69
C GLY A 42 -12.49 8.57 2.48
N LEU A 43 -12.59 7.41 1.84
CA LEU A 43 -13.83 6.64 1.76
C LEU A 43 -14.09 5.86 3.05
N PRO A 44 -15.36 5.59 3.43
CA PRO A 44 -15.65 4.64 4.50
C PRO A 44 -15.16 3.23 4.14
N VAL A 45 -14.72 2.46 5.14
CA VAL A 45 -14.44 1.03 4.96
C VAL A 45 -15.75 0.31 4.60
N THR A 46 -15.79 -0.31 3.43
CA THR A 46 -16.90 -1.14 2.95
C THR A 46 -16.42 -2.54 2.58
N ASP A 47 -17.28 -3.52 2.83
CA ASP A 47 -17.18 -4.87 2.28
C ASP A 47 -18.30 -5.09 1.27
N GLY A 48 -18.17 -6.12 0.44
CA GLY A 48 -19.17 -6.50 -0.54
C GLY A 48 -18.59 -6.84 -1.89
N HIS A 49 -19.49 -7.00 -2.87
CA HIS A 49 -19.15 -7.36 -4.24
C HIS A 49 -18.12 -6.39 -4.83
N SER A 50 -17.11 -6.94 -5.50
CA SER A 50 -16.09 -6.20 -6.24
C SER A 50 -15.87 -6.87 -7.58
N GLY A 51 -16.02 -6.12 -8.67
CA GLY A 51 -16.05 -6.66 -10.03
C GLY A 51 -17.13 -6.02 -10.88
N ILE A 52 -17.54 -6.71 -11.93
CA ILE A 52 -18.52 -6.22 -12.91
C ILE A 52 -19.89 -6.02 -12.24
N ARG A 53 -20.46 -4.81 -12.37
CA ARG A 53 -21.79 -4.51 -11.85
C ARG A 53 -22.87 -5.38 -12.48
N PRO A 54 -23.87 -5.82 -11.71
CA PRO A 54 -25.07 -6.41 -12.28
C PRO A 54 -25.72 -5.47 -13.30
N GLY A 55 -25.86 -5.93 -14.54
CA GLY A 55 -26.43 -5.14 -15.63
C GLY A 55 -25.50 -4.07 -16.22
N ALA A 56 -24.18 -4.16 -15.96
CA ALA A 56 -23.19 -3.34 -16.65
C ALA A 56 -23.37 -3.46 -18.18
N PRO A 57 -23.17 -2.35 -18.94
CA PRO A 57 -23.15 -2.43 -20.39
C PRO A 57 -22.00 -3.34 -20.84
N GLY A 58 -22.19 -4.05 -21.95
CA GLY A 58 -21.10 -4.81 -22.56
C GLY A 58 -19.99 -3.90 -23.12
N PRO A 59 -18.81 -4.45 -23.42
CA PRO A 59 -17.71 -3.68 -23.97
C PRO A 59 -18.06 -3.07 -25.34
N THR A 60 -17.60 -1.84 -25.57
CA THR A 60 -17.81 -1.12 -26.84
C THR A 60 -16.55 -1.08 -27.70
N ARG A 61 -15.38 -1.12 -27.07
CA ARG A 61 -14.09 -1.29 -27.75
C ARG A 61 -13.96 -2.70 -28.33
N LYS A 62 -13.05 -2.83 -29.28
CA LYS A 62 -12.67 -4.12 -29.88
C LYS A 62 -11.16 -4.29 -29.81
N ALA A 63 -10.72 -5.50 -29.48
CA ALA A 63 -9.33 -5.88 -29.57
C ALA A 63 -9.07 -6.62 -30.89
N GLU A 64 -7.91 -6.37 -31.48
CA GLU A 64 -7.36 -7.22 -32.53
C GLU A 64 -7.01 -8.60 -31.94
N ASN A 65 -7.16 -9.67 -32.73
CA ASN A 65 -6.80 -11.05 -32.35
C ASN A 65 -7.49 -11.62 -31.08
N THR A 66 -8.60 -11.01 -30.67
CA THR A 66 -9.47 -11.54 -29.63
C THR A 66 -10.08 -12.90 -30.01
N ASP A 67 -10.29 -13.77 -29.02
CA ASP A 67 -11.09 -14.99 -29.18
C ASP A 67 -12.57 -14.81 -28.74
N GLY A 68 -12.95 -13.59 -28.32
CA GLY A 68 -14.28 -13.28 -27.81
C GLY A 68 -14.59 -13.97 -26.47
N GLY A 69 -13.57 -14.42 -25.75
CA GLY A 69 -13.70 -15.05 -24.44
C GLY A 69 -13.90 -14.04 -23.31
N GLN A 70 -14.29 -14.57 -22.14
CA GLN A 70 -14.60 -13.76 -20.96
C GLN A 70 -13.42 -12.91 -20.46
N ILE A 71 -12.18 -13.35 -20.71
CA ILE A 71 -10.97 -12.62 -20.35
C ILE A 71 -10.82 -11.36 -21.19
N ASP A 72 -11.01 -11.47 -22.50
CA ASP A 72 -10.98 -10.31 -23.40
C ASP A 72 -12.16 -9.39 -23.13
N ASP A 73 -13.36 -9.93 -22.85
CA ASP A 73 -14.53 -9.13 -22.49
C ASP A 73 -14.28 -8.31 -21.21
N LEU A 74 -13.65 -8.91 -20.19
CA LEU A 74 -13.27 -8.21 -18.95
C LEU A 74 -12.21 -7.12 -19.20
N ALA A 75 -11.18 -7.42 -19.99
CA ALA A 75 -10.12 -6.47 -20.34
C ALA A 75 -10.68 -5.28 -21.13
N LEU A 76 -11.52 -5.55 -22.13
CA LEU A 76 -12.18 -4.51 -22.94
C LEU A 76 -13.13 -3.66 -22.11
N LEU A 77 -13.90 -4.29 -21.20
CA LEU A 77 -14.80 -3.57 -20.31
C LEU A 77 -14.03 -2.66 -19.34
N ALA A 78 -12.87 -3.12 -18.84
CA ALA A 78 -11.96 -2.29 -18.04
C ALA A 78 -11.47 -1.08 -18.84
N VAL A 79 -11.01 -1.29 -20.08
CA VAL A 79 -10.57 -0.21 -20.98
C VAL A 79 -11.69 0.81 -21.23
N ASP A 80 -12.91 0.37 -21.52
CA ASP A 80 -14.07 1.27 -21.69
C ASP A 80 -14.31 2.14 -20.44
N ASP A 81 -14.20 1.57 -19.25
CA ASP A 81 -14.41 2.31 -17.99
C ASP A 81 -13.29 3.30 -17.68
N ILE A 82 -12.04 2.91 -17.95
CA ILE A 82 -10.86 3.75 -17.79
C ILE A 82 -10.92 4.93 -18.77
N GLU A 83 -11.32 4.68 -20.01
CA GLU A 83 -11.52 5.72 -21.04
C GLU A 83 -12.63 6.69 -20.64
N ASP A 84 -13.75 6.19 -20.14
CA ASP A 84 -14.84 7.03 -19.63
C ASP A 84 -14.36 7.89 -18.46
N PHE A 85 -13.58 7.33 -17.53
CA PHE A 85 -12.98 8.09 -16.43
C PHE A 85 -12.07 9.20 -16.95
N TRP A 86 -11.09 8.89 -17.81
CA TRP A 86 -10.13 9.89 -18.29
C TRP A 86 -10.77 10.94 -19.19
N SER A 87 -11.78 10.59 -19.99
CA SER A 87 -12.53 11.57 -20.79
C SER A 87 -13.16 12.68 -19.95
N GLN A 88 -13.51 12.37 -18.69
CA GLN A 88 -14.11 13.32 -17.74
C GLN A 88 -13.07 14.01 -16.85
N ASN A 89 -11.98 13.32 -16.50
CA ASN A 89 -11.07 13.75 -15.43
C ASN A 89 -9.71 14.26 -15.94
N TYR A 90 -9.38 14.08 -17.22
CA TYR A 90 -8.08 14.49 -17.76
C TYR A 90 -7.92 16.01 -17.79
N SER A 91 -8.81 16.73 -18.47
CA SER A 91 -8.71 18.19 -18.65
C SER A 91 -9.04 19.00 -17.39
N GLY A 92 -9.71 18.39 -16.41
CA GLY A 92 -9.93 18.97 -15.09
C GLY A 92 -8.81 18.65 -14.09
N GLY A 93 -8.01 17.62 -14.38
CA GLY A 93 -6.80 17.28 -13.64
C GLY A 93 -5.62 18.10 -14.16
N SER A 94 -4.60 18.31 -13.34
CA SER A 94 -3.45 19.15 -13.64
C SER A 94 -2.53 18.62 -14.76
N LEU A 95 -3.04 17.77 -15.66
CA LEU A 95 -2.32 17.19 -16.79
C LEU A 95 -2.37 18.13 -18.00
N PRO A 96 -1.23 18.36 -18.68
CA PRO A 96 -1.22 19.10 -19.93
C PRO A 96 -1.78 18.26 -21.08
N GLY A 97 -2.27 18.92 -22.13
CA GLY A 97 -2.77 18.25 -23.34
C GLY A 97 -4.26 17.91 -23.29
N THR A 98 -4.66 16.95 -24.10
CA THR A 98 -6.05 16.49 -24.24
C THR A 98 -6.09 14.98 -24.25
N PHE A 99 -7.07 14.40 -23.57
CA PHE A 99 -7.27 12.96 -23.61
C PHE A 99 -7.73 12.48 -24.98
N THR A 100 -7.10 11.42 -25.46
CA THR A 100 -7.56 10.62 -26.58
C THR A 100 -7.51 9.14 -26.20
N PRO A 101 -8.54 8.34 -26.52
CA PRO A 101 -8.47 6.90 -26.32
C PRO A 101 -7.28 6.27 -27.04
N VAL A 102 -6.66 5.26 -26.43
CA VAL A 102 -5.56 4.45 -27.02
C VAL A 102 -5.98 3.95 -28.39
N SER A 103 -5.13 4.12 -29.40
CA SER A 103 -5.51 3.87 -30.79
C SER A 103 -5.78 2.40 -31.09
N ARG A 104 -5.00 1.47 -30.51
CA ARG A 104 -5.07 0.04 -30.80
C ARG A 104 -5.04 -0.80 -29.53
N LEU A 105 -5.93 -1.79 -29.48
CA LEU A 105 -6.01 -2.79 -28.42
C LEU A 105 -5.75 -4.16 -29.05
N VAL A 106 -4.87 -4.96 -28.46
CA VAL A 106 -4.49 -6.28 -29.01
C VAL A 106 -4.55 -7.34 -27.93
N SER A 107 -5.35 -8.38 -28.13
CA SER A 107 -5.31 -9.57 -27.31
C SER A 107 -4.38 -10.60 -27.94
N TYR A 108 -3.53 -11.26 -27.15
CA TYR A 108 -2.68 -12.34 -27.61
C TYR A 108 -2.67 -13.50 -26.63
N ASN A 109 -2.19 -14.67 -27.09
CA ASN A 109 -2.00 -15.83 -26.23
C ASN A 109 -0.52 -16.18 -26.25
N SER A 110 0.14 -16.11 -25.09
CA SER A 110 1.58 -16.39 -24.96
C SER A 110 1.96 -17.84 -25.27
N ASP A 111 1.02 -18.79 -25.16
CA ASP A 111 1.25 -20.21 -25.45
C ASP A 111 1.00 -20.57 -26.93
N ALA A 112 0.47 -19.63 -27.71
CA ALA A 112 0.20 -19.85 -29.12
C ALA A 112 1.48 -19.70 -29.96
N SER A 113 1.67 -20.61 -30.94
CA SER A 113 2.74 -20.54 -31.92
C SER A 113 2.20 -20.73 -33.35
N PRO A 114 2.52 -19.85 -34.32
CA PRO A 114 3.38 -18.68 -34.17
C PRO A 114 2.73 -17.58 -33.31
N GLY A 115 3.56 -16.84 -32.56
CA GLY A 115 3.13 -15.64 -31.83
C GLY A 115 2.92 -14.45 -32.76
N LEU A 116 2.45 -13.34 -32.19
CA LEU A 116 2.36 -12.04 -32.86
C LEU A 116 3.65 -11.25 -32.62
N ASP A 117 3.97 -10.33 -33.53
CA ASP A 117 5.00 -9.32 -33.28
C ASP A 117 4.31 -8.01 -32.88
N ILE A 118 4.44 -7.66 -31.61
CA ILE A 118 3.84 -6.46 -31.02
C ILE A 118 4.98 -5.64 -30.44
N CYS A 119 5.10 -4.38 -30.88
CA CYS A 119 6.09 -3.42 -30.36
C CYS A 119 7.56 -3.84 -30.49
N GLY A 120 7.84 -4.68 -31.49
CA GLY A 120 9.18 -5.20 -31.76
C GLY A 120 9.52 -6.48 -31.01
N GLU A 121 8.59 -7.00 -30.20
CA GLU A 121 8.76 -8.25 -29.45
C GLU A 121 7.76 -9.32 -29.91
N ASN A 122 8.21 -10.57 -29.88
CA ASN A 122 7.35 -11.70 -30.21
C ASN A 122 6.58 -12.15 -28.98
N THR A 123 5.28 -12.42 -29.12
CA THR A 123 4.42 -12.73 -27.97
C THR A 123 4.57 -14.16 -27.45
N VAL A 124 5.30 -15.06 -28.11
CA VAL A 124 5.49 -16.43 -27.59
C VAL A 124 6.26 -16.38 -26.27
N GLY A 125 5.66 -16.94 -25.21
CA GLY A 125 6.21 -16.95 -23.85
C GLY A 125 6.16 -15.59 -23.13
N LEU A 126 5.60 -14.55 -23.74
CA LEU A 126 5.47 -13.23 -23.13
C LEU A 126 4.21 -13.18 -22.25
N THR A 127 4.26 -13.71 -21.04
CA THR A 127 3.13 -13.67 -20.10
C THR A 127 3.02 -12.27 -19.47
N ASN A 128 2.34 -11.34 -20.14
CA ASN A 128 2.31 -9.94 -19.71
C ASN A 128 1.06 -9.16 -20.16
N ALA A 129 0.87 -7.96 -19.62
CA ALA A 129 0.14 -6.85 -20.25
C ALA A 129 1.10 -5.67 -20.41
N PHE A 130 0.94 -4.86 -21.46
CA PHE A 130 1.87 -3.76 -21.72
C PHE A 130 1.25 -2.67 -22.59
N TYR A 131 1.74 -1.44 -22.41
CA TYR A 131 1.49 -0.32 -23.32
C TYR A 131 2.75 0.13 -24.09
N CYS A 132 2.60 0.31 -25.39
CA CYS A 132 3.68 0.70 -26.27
C CYS A 132 3.66 2.19 -26.60
N LEU A 133 4.55 2.93 -25.92
CA LEU A 133 4.66 4.39 -26.02
C LEU A 133 4.73 4.92 -27.46
N LYS A 134 5.52 4.27 -28.33
CA LYS A 134 5.79 4.77 -29.70
C LYS A 134 4.67 4.47 -30.71
N SER A 135 3.89 3.41 -30.48
CA SER A 135 2.87 2.94 -31.41
C SER A 135 1.44 3.11 -30.92
N ASP A 136 1.24 3.58 -29.69
CA ASP A 136 -0.08 3.75 -29.05
C ASP A 136 -0.91 2.46 -29.13
N VAL A 137 -0.30 1.39 -28.64
CA VAL A 137 -0.88 0.03 -28.59
C VAL A 137 -0.89 -0.42 -27.14
N MET A 138 -2.05 -0.86 -26.64
CA MET A 138 -2.14 -1.61 -25.40
C MET A 138 -2.43 -3.08 -25.73
N ALA A 139 -1.70 -4.00 -25.11
CA ALA A 139 -1.82 -5.42 -25.36
C ALA A 139 -1.86 -6.23 -24.06
N TRP A 140 -2.52 -7.39 -24.09
CA TRP A 140 -2.60 -8.29 -22.93
C TRP A 140 -2.62 -9.77 -23.34
N ASP A 141 -1.97 -10.59 -22.51
CA ASP A 141 -1.99 -12.04 -22.62
C ASP A 141 -3.26 -12.63 -22.00
N ARG A 142 -4.18 -13.08 -22.86
CA ARG A 142 -5.39 -13.81 -22.46
C ARG A 142 -5.14 -15.30 -22.20
N GLY A 143 -3.95 -15.81 -22.51
CA GLY A 143 -3.58 -17.22 -22.34
C GLY A 143 -3.17 -17.55 -20.91
N VAL A 144 -2.33 -16.71 -20.31
CA VAL A 144 -1.73 -16.98 -19.00
C VAL A 144 -1.87 -15.79 -18.04
N ALA A 145 -1.33 -14.61 -18.38
CA ALA A 145 -1.17 -13.51 -17.43
C ALA A 145 -2.50 -12.97 -16.87
N ILE A 146 -3.45 -12.60 -17.75
CA ILE A 146 -4.74 -12.07 -17.29
C ILE A 146 -5.60 -13.15 -16.59
N PRO A 147 -5.65 -14.41 -17.07
CA PRO A 147 -6.27 -15.50 -16.33
C PRO A 147 -5.71 -15.69 -14.91
N VAL A 148 -4.38 -15.66 -14.75
CA VAL A 148 -3.71 -15.74 -13.44
C VAL A 148 -4.13 -14.56 -12.56
N ALA A 149 -4.10 -13.33 -13.09
CA ALA A 149 -4.56 -12.17 -12.35
C ALA A 149 -6.02 -12.29 -11.90
N ALA A 150 -6.91 -12.79 -12.77
CA ALA A 150 -8.31 -13.02 -12.43
C ALA A 150 -8.49 -14.11 -11.37
N GLN A 151 -7.68 -15.17 -11.42
CA GLN A 151 -7.76 -16.30 -10.50
C GLN A 151 -7.35 -15.92 -9.07
N TYR A 152 -6.23 -15.19 -8.92
CA TYR A 152 -5.65 -14.90 -7.60
C TYR A 152 -6.08 -13.55 -7.03
N PHE A 153 -6.44 -12.58 -7.88
CA PHE A 153 -6.76 -11.20 -7.46
C PHE A 153 -8.17 -10.76 -7.91
N GLY A 154 -8.96 -11.68 -8.46
CA GLY A 154 -10.32 -11.41 -8.90
C GLY A 154 -10.40 -10.45 -10.09
N GLN A 155 -11.63 -10.11 -10.47
CA GLN A 155 -11.89 -9.23 -11.62
C GLN A 155 -11.27 -7.84 -11.43
N MET A 156 -11.31 -7.30 -10.20
CA MET A 156 -10.73 -5.97 -9.94
C MET A 156 -9.20 -5.97 -9.97
N GLY A 157 -8.55 -7.12 -9.73
CA GLY A 157 -7.11 -7.27 -9.98
C GLY A 157 -6.77 -7.08 -11.47
N VAL A 158 -7.56 -7.70 -12.36
CA VAL A 158 -7.43 -7.47 -13.82
C VAL A 158 -7.67 -6.00 -14.18
N VAL A 159 -8.73 -5.40 -13.64
CA VAL A 159 -9.02 -3.96 -13.86
C VAL A 159 -7.87 -3.08 -13.37
N GLY A 160 -7.20 -3.45 -12.28
CA GLY A 160 -6.00 -2.79 -11.78
C GLY A 160 -4.80 -2.88 -12.74
N VAL A 161 -4.54 -4.06 -13.31
CA VAL A 161 -3.51 -4.25 -14.36
C VAL A 161 -3.84 -3.36 -15.57
N MET A 162 -5.08 -3.40 -16.06
CA MET A 162 -5.48 -2.58 -17.20
C MET A 162 -5.33 -1.09 -16.90
N ALA A 163 -5.66 -0.65 -15.68
CA ALA A 163 -5.51 0.74 -15.25
C ALA A 163 -4.04 1.19 -15.16
N HIS A 164 -3.14 0.29 -14.76
CA HIS A 164 -1.70 0.53 -14.76
C HIS A 164 -1.20 0.75 -16.20
N GLU A 165 -1.49 -0.17 -17.12
CA GLU A 165 -1.07 -0.04 -18.52
C GLU A 165 -1.61 1.23 -19.19
N TYR A 166 -2.88 1.55 -18.91
CA TYR A 166 -3.48 2.79 -19.39
C TYR A 166 -2.83 4.04 -18.76
N GLY A 167 -2.26 3.91 -17.56
CA GLY A 167 -1.46 4.93 -16.90
C GLY A 167 -0.27 5.37 -17.76
N HIS A 168 0.41 4.44 -18.44
CA HIS A 168 1.47 4.79 -19.39
C HIS A 168 0.95 5.57 -20.61
N ALA A 169 -0.25 5.23 -21.10
CA ALA A 169 -0.89 6.00 -22.17
C ALA A 169 -1.19 7.44 -21.73
N VAL A 170 -1.70 7.62 -20.50
CA VAL A 170 -1.96 8.94 -19.91
C VAL A 170 -0.68 9.74 -19.74
N GLN A 171 0.40 9.14 -19.24
CA GLN A 171 1.72 9.78 -19.11
C GLN A 171 2.26 10.25 -20.45
N GLN A 172 2.15 9.41 -21.48
CA GLN A 172 2.61 9.73 -22.83
C GLN A 172 1.83 10.92 -23.40
N GLN A 173 0.50 10.92 -23.27
CA GLN A 173 -0.35 12.02 -23.72
C GLN A 173 -0.05 13.33 -22.97
N ALA A 174 0.18 13.21 -21.66
CA ALA A 174 0.49 14.33 -20.77
C ALA A 174 1.97 14.73 -20.82
N ARG A 175 2.80 14.07 -21.65
CA ARG A 175 4.24 14.34 -21.77
C ARG A 175 4.97 14.37 -20.43
N LEU A 176 4.54 13.52 -19.48
CA LEU A 176 5.15 13.42 -18.16
C LEU A 176 6.50 12.70 -18.20
N ILE A 177 6.69 11.86 -19.21
CA ILE A 177 7.88 11.04 -19.40
C ILE A 177 8.53 11.29 -20.76
N ASN A 178 9.83 11.01 -20.87
CA ASN A 178 10.60 11.03 -22.11
C ASN A 178 11.66 9.91 -22.08
N GLU A 179 12.46 9.77 -23.14
CA GLU A 179 13.46 8.68 -23.26
C GLU A 179 14.55 8.68 -22.16
N SER A 180 14.72 9.78 -21.42
CA SER A 180 15.65 9.87 -20.28
C SER A 180 15.00 9.68 -18.91
N THR A 181 13.66 9.56 -18.86
CA THR A 181 12.95 9.27 -17.62
C THR A 181 13.31 7.87 -17.12
N PRO A 182 13.74 7.68 -15.87
CA PRO A 182 14.00 6.36 -15.33
C PRO A 182 12.73 5.49 -15.36
N VAL A 183 12.87 4.21 -15.74
CA VAL A 183 11.75 3.26 -15.85
C VAL A 183 10.92 3.24 -14.57
N LEU A 184 11.57 3.12 -13.41
CA LEU A 184 10.92 3.18 -12.10
C LEU A 184 10.04 4.42 -11.88
N VAL A 185 10.39 5.59 -12.44
CA VAL A 185 9.53 6.79 -12.33
C VAL A 185 8.28 6.61 -13.18
N ALA A 186 8.41 6.11 -14.42
CA ALA A 186 7.27 5.86 -15.30
C ALA A 186 6.33 4.81 -14.70
N GLU A 187 6.87 3.73 -14.15
CA GLU A 187 6.12 2.65 -13.49
C GLU A 187 5.34 3.16 -12.27
N GLN A 188 5.99 3.93 -11.38
CA GLN A 188 5.31 4.45 -10.20
C GLN A 188 4.31 5.56 -10.54
N GLN A 189 4.55 6.37 -11.57
CA GLN A 189 3.52 7.26 -12.08
C GLN A 189 2.30 6.45 -12.58
N ALA A 190 2.49 5.27 -13.17
CA ALA A 190 1.39 4.47 -13.74
C ALA A 190 0.56 3.83 -12.64
N ASP A 191 1.20 3.27 -11.61
CA ASP A 191 0.54 2.80 -10.39
C ASP A 191 -0.25 3.90 -9.69
N CYS A 192 0.31 5.11 -9.60
CA CYS A 192 -0.37 6.26 -9.04
C CYS A 192 -1.63 6.62 -9.84
N LEU A 193 -1.53 6.73 -11.17
CA LEU A 193 -2.67 7.04 -12.04
C LEU A 193 -3.75 5.95 -11.97
N ALA A 194 -3.36 4.68 -11.88
CA ALA A 194 -4.29 3.57 -11.64
C ALA A 194 -5.03 3.72 -10.31
N GLY A 195 -4.32 4.15 -9.25
CA GLY A 195 -4.91 4.48 -7.95
C GLY A 195 -5.98 5.56 -8.01
N VAL A 196 -5.76 6.61 -8.82
CA VAL A 196 -6.76 7.68 -9.02
C VAL A 196 -8.04 7.13 -9.65
N TYR A 197 -7.92 6.33 -10.71
CA TYR A 197 -9.08 5.71 -11.36
C TYR A 197 -9.80 4.74 -10.40
N LEU A 198 -9.08 3.85 -9.72
CA LEU A 198 -9.70 2.88 -8.81
C LEU A 198 -10.35 3.55 -7.59
N ARG A 199 -9.87 4.72 -7.17
CA ARG A 199 -10.54 5.55 -6.17
C ARG A 199 -11.90 6.08 -6.65
N TRP A 200 -12.03 6.37 -7.94
CA TRP A 200 -13.29 6.78 -8.57
C TRP A 200 -14.28 5.61 -8.67
N VAL A 201 -13.80 4.40 -8.98
CA VAL A 201 -14.59 3.16 -8.93
C VAL A 201 -15.07 2.88 -7.50
N ALA A 202 -14.18 2.93 -6.51
CA ALA A 202 -14.50 2.71 -5.10
C ALA A 202 -15.46 3.76 -4.52
N ALA A 203 -15.49 4.96 -5.09
CA ALA A 203 -16.48 5.99 -4.75
C ALA A 203 -17.89 5.68 -5.29
N GLY A 204 -18.05 4.61 -6.08
CA GLY A 204 -19.31 4.18 -6.67
C GLY A 204 -19.67 4.90 -7.98
N ASN A 205 -18.74 5.64 -8.58
CA ASN A 205 -19.02 6.43 -9.78
C ASN A 205 -18.97 5.63 -11.08
N SER A 206 -18.26 4.48 -11.08
CA SER A 206 -18.18 3.62 -12.25
C SER A 206 -19.54 2.98 -12.58
N PRO A 207 -20.01 3.07 -13.84
CA PRO A 207 -21.21 2.37 -14.29
C PRO A 207 -20.94 0.88 -14.58
N ARG A 208 -19.67 0.46 -14.72
CA ARG A 208 -19.29 -0.92 -15.07
C ARG A 208 -18.78 -1.74 -13.91
N PHE A 209 -18.13 -1.11 -12.93
CA PHE A 209 -17.45 -1.80 -11.83
C PHE A 209 -17.87 -1.30 -10.45
N GLU A 210 -17.79 -2.21 -9.48
CA GLU A 210 -17.83 -1.94 -8.05
C GLU A 210 -16.50 -2.35 -7.43
N LEU A 211 -16.06 -1.57 -6.42
CA LEU A 211 -14.87 -1.88 -5.64
C LEU A 211 -15.14 -1.60 -4.18
N SER A 212 -15.17 -2.64 -3.35
CA SER A 212 -15.19 -2.50 -1.90
C SER A 212 -13.81 -2.07 -1.40
N THR A 213 -13.75 -1.21 -0.39
CA THR A 213 -12.47 -0.69 0.13
C THR A 213 -11.80 -1.63 1.14
N GLY A 214 -12.51 -2.67 1.59
CA GLY A 214 -11.99 -3.78 2.37
C GLY A 214 -11.39 -4.85 1.45
N ASP A 215 -12.07 -5.99 1.33
CA ASP A 215 -11.60 -7.17 0.61
C ASP A 215 -11.27 -6.91 -0.88
N GLY A 216 -12.11 -6.17 -1.60
CA GLY A 216 -11.90 -5.90 -3.03
C GLY A 216 -10.61 -5.14 -3.30
N LEU A 217 -10.36 -4.06 -2.55
CA LEU A 217 -9.13 -3.29 -2.65
C LEU A 217 -7.93 -4.08 -2.15
N ASN A 218 -8.09 -4.99 -1.18
CA ASN A 218 -7.02 -5.89 -0.76
C ASN A 218 -6.54 -6.77 -1.91
N HIS A 219 -7.46 -7.32 -2.71
CA HIS A 219 -7.08 -8.11 -3.90
C HIS A 219 -6.32 -7.28 -4.94
N VAL A 220 -6.73 -6.03 -5.20
CA VAL A 220 -6.01 -5.12 -6.09
C VAL A 220 -4.58 -4.88 -5.59
N LEU A 221 -4.40 -4.59 -4.30
CA LEU A 221 -3.07 -4.40 -3.71
C LEU A 221 -2.24 -5.69 -3.78
N GLY A 222 -2.86 -6.85 -3.59
CA GLY A 222 -2.22 -8.15 -3.76
C GLY A 222 -1.67 -8.35 -5.16
N GLY A 223 -2.44 -7.99 -6.19
CA GLY A 223 -1.99 -8.02 -7.58
C GLY A 223 -0.80 -7.09 -7.85
N LEU A 224 -0.77 -5.91 -7.22
CA LEU A 224 0.38 -5.01 -7.32
C LEU A 224 1.64 -5.57 -6.65
N ILE A 225 1.49 -6.26 -5.52
CA ILE A 225 2.60 -6.91 -4.83
C ILE A 225 3.13 -8.09 -5.66
N TYR A 226 2.23 -8.83 -6.32
CA TYR A 226 2.57 -10.01 -7.12
C TYR A 226 3.48 -9.67 -8.32
N ILE A 227 3.17 -8.59 -9.05
CA ILE A 227 3.93 -8.18 -10.25
C ILE A 227 5.14 -7.27 -9.93
N ARG A 228 5.60 -7.23 -8.68
CA ARG A 228 6.82 -6.46 -8.31
C ARG A 228 8.07 -7.04 -8.97
N ASP A 229 9.15 -6.27 -8.95
CA ASP A 229 10.46 -6.81 -9.33
C ASP A 229 10.94 -7.84 -8.30
N PRO A 230 11.56 -8.96 -8.74
CA PRO A 230 12.21 -9.89 -7.82
C PRO A 230 13.35 -9.18 -7.07
N LEU A 231 13.80 -9.78 -5.97
CA LEU A 231 15.00 -9.30 -5.28
C LEU A 231 16.22 -9.59 -6.15
N MET A 232 17.00 -8.54 -6.41
CA MET A 232 18.14 -8.61 -7.32
C MET A 232 19.37 -7.94 -6.72
N THR A 233 20.55 -8.35 -7.20
CA THR A 233 21.77 -7.60 -6.96
C THR A 233 21.80 -6.34 -7.82
N ARG A 234 22.63 -5.35 -7.46
CA ARG A 234 22.77 -4.13 -8.27
C ARG A 234 23.25 -4.43 -9.70
N VAL A 235 24.04 -5.49 -9.88
CA VAL A 235 24.54 -5.88 -11.20
C VAL A 235 23.41 -6.43 -12.06
N ASP A 236 22.56 -7.28 -11.49
CA ASP A 236 21.47 -7.91 -12.24
C ASP A 236 20.38 -6.89 -12.63
N ALA A 237 20.07 -5.94 -11.73
CA ALA A 237 19.10 -4.86 -12.01
C ALA A 237 19.54 -3.97 -13.20
N VAL A 238 20.83 -3.68 -13.32
CA VAL A 238 21.36 -2.90 -14.47
C VAL A 238 21.26 -3.68 -15.78
N LEU A 239 21.30 -5.02 -15.73
CA LEU A 239 21.24 -5.88 -16.90
C LEU A 239 19.82 -6.14 -17.39
N THR A 240 18.82 -6.15 -16.49
CA THR A 240 17.41 -6.37 -16.86
C THR A 240 16.76 -5.12 -17.46
N GLY A 241 17.12 -3.91 -17.02
CA GLY A 241 16.67 -2.66 -17.62
C GLY A 241 15.15 -2.37 -17.55
N ASN A 242 14.39 -3.26 -16.93
CA ASN A 242 12.95 -3.17 -16.69
C ASN A 242 12.72 -3.19 -15.17
N GLU A 243 12.36 -2.04 -14.59
CA GLU A 243 12.19 -1.88 -13.13
C GLU A 243 10.76 -1.42 -12.80
N HIS A 244 9.87 -2.32 -12.37
CA HIS A 244 8.56 -1.97 -11.82
C HIS A 244 8.68 -1.37 -10.41
N GLY A 245 9.70 -1.78 -9.65
CA GLY A 245 9.93 -1.42 -8.26
C GLY A 245 9.56 -2.51 -7.26
N SER A 246 9.89 -2.26 -5.99
CA SER A 246 9.57 -3.13 -4.85
C SER A 246 8.06 -3.15 -4.56
N ALA A 247 7.58 -4.13 -3.79
CA ALA A 247 6.18 -4.14 -3.33
C ALA A 247 5.81 -2.83 -2.62
N LEU A 248 6.72 -2.34 -1.77
CA LEU A 248 6.56 -1.06 -1.09
C LEU A 248 6.43 0.10 -2.07
N ASP A 249 7.21 0.16 -3.14
CA ASP A 249 7.14 1.21 -4.15
C ASP A 249 5.79 1.25 -4.85
N ARG A 250 5.39 0.10 -5.42
CA ARG A 250 4.17 0.00 -6.21
C ARG A 250 2.92 0.31 -5.40
N VAL A 251 2.81 -0.30 -4.22
CA VAL A 251 1.72 0.01 -3.28
C VAL A 251 1.80 1.47 -2.83
N SER A 252 3.01 2.00 -2.59
CA SER A 252 3.17 3.40 -2.20
C SER A 252 2.60 4.38 -3.23
N ALA A 253 2.97 4.17 -4.49
CA ALA A 253 2.56 5.01 -5.60
C ALA A 253 1.06 4.92 -5.83
N PHE A 254 0.51 3.70 -5.83
CA PHE A 254 -0.92 3.46 -5.88
C PHE A 254 -1.69 4.20 -4.77
N GLN A 255 -1.21 4.10 -3.52
CA GLN A 255 -1.86 4.76 -2.39
C GLN A 255 -1.83 6.29 -2.47
N ILE A 256 -0.79 6.87 -3.09
CA ILE A 256 -0.72 8.31 -3.36
C ILE A 256 -1.84 8.71 -4.31
N GLY A 257 -2.01 8.00 -5.41
CA GLY A 257 -3.11 8.28 -6.35
C GLY A 257 -4.48 8.04 -5.74
N PHE A 258 -4.64 6.92 -5.01
CA PHE A 258 -5.93 6.55 -4.41
C PHE A 258 -6.37 7.52 -3.30
N SER A 259 -5.43 8.06 -2.52
CA SER A 259 -5.73 9.02 -1.44
C SER A 259 -5.63 10.48 -1.88
N GLY A 260 -5.15 10.70 -3.10
CA GLY A 260 -4.68 11.97 -3.59
C GLY A 260 -5.34 12.35 -4.90
N ASN A 261 -4.59 13.13 -5.67
CA ASN A 261 -5.05 13.70 -6.94
C ASN A 261 -4.00 13.48 -8.03
N VAL A 262 -4.40 13.68 -9.28
CA VAL A 262 -3.58 13.46 -10.47
C VAL A 262 -2.29 14.31 -10.48
N ASP A 263 -2.31 15.50 -9.87
CA ASP A 263 -1.13 16.37 -9.77
C ASP A 263 0.00 15.78 -8.94
N GLN A 264 -0.32 14.99 -7.90
CA GLN A 264 0.68 14.27 -7.11
C GLN A 264 1.32 13.14 -7.93
N CYS A 265 0.55 12.47 -8.78
CA CYS A 265 1.09 11.49 -9.71
C CYS A 265 1.99 12.17 -10.75
N ALA A 266 1.57 13.29 -11.32
CA ALA A 266 2.33 14.03 -12.33
C ALA A 266 3.64 14.64 -11.78
N ALA A 267 3.68 14.98 -10.50
CA ALA A 267 4.85 15.53 -9.83
C ALA A 267 5.86 14.45 -9.37
N MET A 268 5.55 13.16 -9.52
CA MET A 268 6.42 12.09 -9.07
C MET A 268 7.70 12.02 -9.93
N ASP A 269 8.85 12.13 -9.27
CA ASP A 269 10.17 12.07 -9.91
C ASP A 269 11.15 11.22 -9.08
N SER A 270 12.39 11.11 -9.55
CA SER A 270 13.42 10.32 -8.87
C SER A 270 13.74 10.81 -7.45
N ASP A 271 13.61 12.11 -7.18
CA ASP A 271 13.96 12.67 -5.88
C ASP A 271 12.83 12.47 -4.87
N GLU A 272 11.58 12.56 -5.30
CA GLU A 272 10.42 12.14 -4.52
C GLU A 272 10.51 10.64 -4.17
N ILE A 273 10.80 9.77 -5.14
CA ILE A 273 10.92 8.32 -4.90
C ILE A 273 12.05 8.01 -3.93
N LYS A 274 13.21 8.65 -4.07
CA LYS A 274 14.33 8.50 -3.12
C LYS A 274 13.92 8.93 -1.71
N LYS A 275 13.25 10.07 -1.58
CA LYS A 275 12.76 10.57 -0.29
C LYS A 275 11.72 9.62 0.31
N ARG A 276 10.83 9.06 -0.51
CA ARG A 276 9.79 8.13 -0.09
C ARG A 276 10.35 6.79 0.40
N ARG A 277 11.39 6.27 -0.27
CA ARG A 277 12.12 5.06 0.11
C ARG A 277 13.01 5.26 1.35
N GLY A 278 13.49 6.47 1.60
CA GLY A 278 14.42 6.74 2.70
C GLY A 278 15.71 5.91 2.59
N ASP A 279 16.21 5.43 3.73
CA ASP A 279 17.43 4.62 3.85
C ASP A 279 17.16 3.10 3.75
N LEU A 280 16.05 2.70 3.13
CA LEU A 280 15.73 1.29 2.93
C LEU A 280 16.73 0.60 1.98
N PRO A 281 17.24 -0.59 2.33
CA PRO A 281 18.13 -1.36 1.48
C PRO A 281 17.42 -1.73 0.17
N LYS A 282 18.06 -1.43 -0.96
CA LYS A 282 17.47 -1.64 -2.30
C LYS A 282 17.95 -2.90 -3.01
N PHE A 283 19.13 -3.39 -2.62
CA PHE A 283 19.79 -4.50 -3.29
C PHE A 283 20.28 -5.48 -2.25
N LEU A 284 20.26 -6.76 -2.60
CA LEU A 284 20.89 -7.79 -1.80
C LEU A 284 22.38 -7.49 -1.67
N ASP A 285 22.87 -7.51 -0.43
CA ASP A 285 24.31 -7.36 -0.16
C ASP A 285 24.99 -8.73 -0.27
N PHE A 286 25.96 -8.83 -1.18
CA PHE A 286 26.79 -10.02 -1.39
C PHE A 286 27.51 -10.49 -0.11
N PHE A 287 27.71 -9.61 0.86
CA PHE A 287 28.44 -9.91 2.10
C PHE A 287 27.55 -10.09 3.34
N SER A 288 26.23 -9.93 3.18
CA SER A 288 25.29 -10.24 4.26
C SER A 288 25.19 -11.76 4.42
N GLY A 289 25.28 -12.28 5.64
CA GLY A 289 25.16 -13.72 5.93
C GLY A 289 23.75 -14.30 5.70
N ALA A 290 22.82 -13.50 5.16
CA ALA A 290 21.46 -13.87 4.83
C ALA A 290 21.44 -14.52 3.43
N GLN A 291 20.95 -15.75 3.34
CA GLN A 291 20.73 -16.41 2.04
C GLN A 291 19.48 -15.77 1.41
N ASN A 292 19.61 -15.16 0.23
CA ASN A 292 18.51 -14.48 -0.46
C ASN A 292 17.80 -13.38 0.37
N GLY A 293 18.53 -12.70 1.26
CA GLY A 293 17.97 -11.65 2.13
C GLY A 293 17.28 -12.17 3.40
N ASN A 294 17.07 -13.48 3.53
CA ASN A 294 16.31 -14.05 4.64
C ASN A 294 17.20 -14.63 5.77
N SER A 295 16.79 -14.39 7.02
CA SER A 295 17.40 -14.93 8.24
C SER A 295 16.58 -16.07 8.84
N THR A 296 17.25 -17.09 9.39
CA THR A 296 16.54 -18.16 10.10
C THR A 296 15.94 -17.66 11.42
N ILE A 297 14.63 -17.88 11.62
CA ILE A 297 13.95 -17.55 12.88
C ILE A 297 14.45 -18.44 14.03
N THR A 298 15.25 -17.87 14.93
CA THR A 298 15.82 -18.53 16.12
C THR A 298 15.60 -17.70 17.38
N ALA A 299 15.76 -18.30 18.57
CA ALA A 299 15.68 -17.55 19.83
C ALA A 299 16.69 -16.38 19.87
N ASP A 300 17.91 -16.59 19.37
CA ASP A 300 18.94 -15.55 19.28
C ASP A 300 18.52 -14.40 18.36
N LEU A 301 17.84 -14.67 17.24
CA LEU A 301 17.31 -13.63 16.36
C LEU A 301 16.24 -12.79 17.08
N LEU A 302 15.36 -13.44 17.85
CA LEU A 302 14.34 -12.72 18.65
C LEU A 302 15.01 -11.85 19.72
N ASP A 303 16.01 -12.36 20.42
CA ASP A 303 16.76 -11.58 21.43
C ASP A 303 17.50 -10.39 20.80
N ASN A 304 18.14 -10.58 19.64
CA ASN A 304 18.79 -9.48 18.90
C ASN A 304 17.77 -8.43 18.43
N THR A 305 16.59 -8.87 18.00
CA THR A 305 15.48 -7.97 17.65
C THR A 305 15.04 -7.16 18.87
N MET A 306 14.79 -7.81 20.01
CA MET A 306 14.41 -7.14 21.27
C MET A 306 15.46 -6.12 21.73
N GLN A 307 16.76 -6.47 21.61
CA GLN A 307 17.86 -5.55 21.92
C GLN A 307 17.91 -4.35 20.99
N SER A 308 17.66 -4.56 19.69
CA SER A 308 17.61 -3.47 18.71
C SER A 308 16.44 -2.53 19.00
N LEU A 309 15.24 -3.06 19.22
CA LEU A 309 14.06 -2.27 19.55
C LEU A 309 14.19 -1.51 20.88
N ARG A 310 14.91 -2.08 21.85
CA ARG A 310 15.27 -1.35 23.09
C ARG A 310 16.13 -0.13 22.81
N ARG A 311 17.06 -0.19 21.85
CA ARG A 311 17.88 0.97 21.46
C ARG A 311 17.06 1.98 20.66
N VAL A 312 16.18 1.50 19.77
CA VAL A 312 15.33 2.34 18.93
C VAL A 312 14.33 3.14 19.74
N TYR A 313 13.57 2.50 20.61
CA TYR A 313 12.49 3.16 21.36
C TYR A 313 12.91 3.68 22.74
N ALA A 314 14.00 3.16 23.30
CA ALA A 314 14.51 3.50 24.62
C ALA A 314 13.43 3.61 25.73
N PRO A 315 12.52 2.63 25.89
CA PRO A 315 11.50 2.67 26.93
C PRO A 315 12.14 2.60 28.33
N ALA A 316 11.51 3.22 29.31
CA ALA A 316 11.97 3.20 30.69
C ALA A 316 11.89 1.78 31.30
N ASN A 317 10.84 1.04 30.96
CA ASN A 317 10.56 -0.33 31.38
C ASN A 317 10.42 -1.23 30.13
N PRO A 318 11.54 -1.67 29.51
CA PRO A 318 11.48 -2.51 28.32
C PRO A 318 10.74 -3.83 28.59
N PRO A 319 9.94 -4.34 27.64
CA PRO A 319 9.28 -5.63 27.79
C PRO A 319 10.29 -6.78 27.82
N THR A 320 9.91 -7.88 28.48
CA THR A 320 10.68 -9.12 28.47
C THR A 320 10.18 -10.09 27.39
N LEU A 321 11.02 -11.00 26.92
CA LEU A 321 10.65 -12.03 25.94
C LEU A 321 10.48 -13.40 26.64
N SER A 322 9.48 -14.17 26.23
CA SER A 322 9.29 -15.57 26.64
C SER A 322 8.91 -16.42 25.44
N THR A 323 9.68 -17.46 25.15
CA THR A 323 9.31 -18.51 24.18
C THR A 323 8.51 -19.65 24.81
N GLU A 324 8.41 -19.66 26.14
CA GLU A 324 7.53 -20.57 26.88
C GLU A 324 6.13 -19.97 27.00
N PRO A 325 5.06 -20.78 26.95
CA PRO A 325 3.70 -20.32 27.17
C PRO A 325 3.55 -19.63 28.52
N ARG A 326 2.91 -18.45 28.53
CA ARG A 326 2.57 -17.70 29.75
C ARG A 326 1.13 -17.24 29.71
N ALA A 327 0.53 -17.11 30.89
CA ALA A 327 -0.81 -16.54 31.02
C ALA A 327 -0.78 -15.03 30.73
N CYS A 328 -1.74 -14.58 29.92
CA CYS A 328 -1.96 -13.19 29.54
C CYS A 328 -3.35 -12.79 30.03
N PRO A 329 -3.53 -12.45 31.32
CA PRO A 329 -4.86 -12.32 31.91
C PRO A 329 -5.64 -11.08 31.42
N ASP A 330 -4.94 -10.09 30.87
CA ASP A 330 -5.45 -8.77 30.53
C ASP A 330 -5.37 -8.44 29.03
N ALA A 331 -5.01 -9.43 28.20
CA ALA A 331 -5.07 -9.37 26.75
C ALA A 331 -5.35 -10.77 26.17
N GLY A 332 -6.07 -10.81 25.05
CA GLY A 332 -6.30 -12.03 24.28
C GLY A 332 -5.00 -12.49 23.59
N PRO A 333 -4.76 -13.82 23.49
CA PRO A 333 -3.61 -14.33 22.76
C PRO A 333 -3.74 -14.00 21.25
N SER A 334 -2.65 -13.52 20.67
CA SER A 334 -2.50 -13.22 19.24
C SER A 334 -1.31 -14.01 18.66
N PRO A 335 -1.36 -15.35 18.59
CA PRO A 335 -0.24 -16.12 18.05
C PRO A 335 0.10 -15.66 16.61
N PRO A 336 1.38 -15.73 16.19
CA PRO A 336 2.49 -16.39 16.91
C PRO A 336 3.22 -15.52 17.94
N ALA A 337 2.91 -14.23 18.09
CA ALA A 337 3.50 -13.38 19.13
C ALA A 337 2.45 -12.49 19.80
N SER A 338 2.38 -12.53 21.13
CA SER A 338 1.40 -11.79 21.95
C SER A 338 2.10 -10.86 22.94
N TYR A 339 1.55 -9.67 23.19
CA TYR A 339 2.02 -8.79 24.27
C TYR A 339 1.06 -8.84 25.46
N CYS A 340 1.61 -9.05 26.65
CA CYS A 340 0.87 -9.11 27.91
C CYS A 340 1.15 -7.88 28.77
N PRO A 341 0.23 -6.91 28.85
CA PRO A 341 0.46 -5.66 29.56
C PRO A 341 0.71 -5.85 31.07
N ALA A 342 -0.02 -6.74 31.75
CA ALA A 342 0.05 -6.95 33.20
C ALA A 342 1.43 -7.40 33.67
N THR A 343 2.17 -8.09 32.81
CA THR A 343 3.51 -8.62 33.13
C THR A 343 4.61 -7.97 32.28
N ASN A 344 4.24 -7.03 31.41
CA ASN A 344 5.13 -6.44 30.41
C ASN A 344 5.99 -7.48 29.67
N THR A 345 5.35 -8.55 29.19
CA THR A 345 6.02 -9.69 28.55
C THR A 345 5.49 -9.91 27.14
N ILE A 346 6.37 -10.14 26.18
CA ILE A 346 6.05 -10.64 24.85
C ILE A 346 6.23 -12.16 24.87
N VAL A 347 5.15 -12.87 24.59
CA VAL A 347 5.11 -14.34 24.53
C VAL A 347 5.11 -14.76 23.07
N VAL A 348 6.06 -15.61 22.69
CA VAL A 348 6.24 -16.06 21.30
C VAL A 348 6.10 -17.58 21.22
N ASP A 349 5.19 -18.03 20.35
CA ASP A 349 5.22 -19.40 19.82
C ASP A 349 6.29 -19.47 18.73
N LEU A 350 7.46 -20.00 19.09
CA LEU A 350 8.59 -20.08 18.16
C LEU A 350 8.28 -20.98 16.94
N GLY A 351 7.43 -22.00 17.09
CA GLY A 351 7.03 -22.85 15.97
C GLY A 351 6.15 -22.10 14.99
N GLY A 352 5.11 -21.44 15.48
CA GLY A 352 4.25 -20.59 14.65
C GLY A 352 5.00 -19.41 14.02
N LEU A 353 5.94 -18.80 14.74
CA LEU A 353 6.72 -17.69 14.22
C LEU A 353 7.69 -18.14 13.12
N LYS A 354 8.28 -19.35 13.23
CA LYS A 354 9.08 -19.96 12.16
C LYS A 354 8.26 -20.23 10.90
N ALA A 355 7.03 -20.74 11.06
CA ALA A 355 6.14 -20.98 9.92
C ALA A 355 5.75 -19.67 9.23
N LEU A 356 5.52 -18.60 10.01
CA LEU A 356 5.23 -17.27 9.45
C LEU A 356 6.45 -16.65 8.75
N GLY A 357 7.66 -16.95 9.22
CA GLY A 357 8.91 -16.45 8.66
C GLY A 357 9.51 -17.33 7.56
N GLU A 358 8.78 -18.33 7.07
CA GLU A 358 9.24 -19.19 5.98
C GLU A 358 9.23 -18.41 4.66
N ALA A 359 10.34 -18.46 3.93
CA ALA A 359 10.44 -17.79 2.64
C ALA A 359 9.48 -18.45 1.65
N ARG A 360 8.56 -17.65 1.10
CA ARG A 360 7.61 -18.07 0.06
C ARG A 360 7.50 -16.99 -0.98
N ASN A 361 7.33 -17.39 -2.22
CA ASN A 361 7.20 -16.50 -3.37
C ASN A 361 6.11 -16.96 -4.33
N GLU A 362 5.78 -16.06 -5.23
CA GLU A 362 4.67 -16.16 -6.15
C GLU A 362 4.87 -17.25 -7.22
N ASN A 363 6.12 -17.48 -7.62
CA ASN A 363 6.47 -18.36 -8.73
C ASN A 363 6.48 -19.83 -8.31
N ASP A 364 6.96 -20.11 -7.10
CA ASP A 364 7.15 -21.47 -6.61
C ASP A 364 5.95 -21.96 -5.77
N GLU A 365 5.37 -21.08 -4.94
CA GLU A 365 4.32 -21.46 -3.97
C GLU A 365 2.93 -20.90 -4.27
N GLN A 366 2.77 -20.01 -5.27
CA GLN A 366 1.52 -19.30 -5.56
C GLN A 366 0.96 -18.47 -4.38
N GLU A 367 1.86 -18.04 -3.48
CA GLU A 367 1.55 -17.18 -2.35
C GLU A 367 2.25 -15.83 -2.50
N LEU A 368 1.70 -14.77 -1.89
CA LEU A 368 2.43 -13.50 -1.82
C LEU A 368 3.72 -13.66 -1.01
N LEU A 369 4.71 -12.83 -1.34
CA LEU A 369 6.03 -12.80 -0.71
C LEU A 369 5.95 -12.92 0.81
N GLN A 370 6.62 -13.93 1.34
CA GLN A 370 6.86 -14.11 2.76
C GLN A 370 8.33 -14.39 2.99
N GLY A 371 8.80 -14.08 4.19
CA GLY A 371 10.15 -14.34 4.63
C GLY A 371 10.34 -13.95 6.09
N ASP A 372 11.58 -13.85 6.54
CA ASP A 372 11.92 -13.63 7.94
C ASP A 372 11.28 -12.36 8.51
N ASN A 373 11.10 -11.33 7.70
CA ASN A 373 10.48 -10.10 8.13
C ASN A 373 8.95 -10.17 8.23
N SER A 374 8.31 -11.20 7.65
CA SER A 374 6.92 -11.56 8.00
C SER A 374 6.80 -11.90 9.49
N ALA A 375 7.84 -12.49 10.09
CA ALA A 375 7.92 -12.80 11.51
C ALA A 375 8.47 -11.63 12.35
N ILE A 376 9.58 -11.00 11.92
CA ILE A 376 10.22 -9.91 12.66
C ILE A 376 9.27 -8.70 12.79
N SER A 377 8.46 -8.41 11.77
CA SER A 377 7.45 -7.34 11.83
C SER A 377 6.39 -7.59 12.90
N VAL A 378 5.96 -8.83 13.09
CA VAL A 378 4.99 -9.22 14.13
C VAL A 378 5.61 -9.13 15.52
N LEU A 379 6.86 -9.55 15.70
CA LEU A 379 7.58 -9.34 16.97
C LEU A 379 7.73 -7.84 17.28
N THR A 380 8.10 -7.05 16.26
CA THR A 380 8.26 -5.59 16.37
C THR A 380 6.95 -4.93 16.78
N SER A 381 5.81 -5.38 16.24
CA SER A 381 4.50 -4.85 16.58
C SER A 381 4.11 -5.11 18.03
N ARG A 382 4.49 -6.27 18.60
CA ARG A 382 4.31 -6.55 20.04
C ARG A 382 5.17 -5.66 20.93
N TYR A 383 6.40 -5.34 20.50
CA TYR A 383 7.22 -4.36 21.20
C TYR A 383 6.60 -2.96 21.14
N ALA A 384 6.08 -2.55 19.98
CA ALA A 384 5.39 -1.28 19.81
C ALA A 384 4.16 -1.14 20.73
N LEU A 385 3.41 -2.22 20.97
CA LEU A 385 2.33 -2.24 21.97
C LEU A 385 2.85 -1.98 23.39
N ALA A 386 4.03 -2.50 23.76
CA ALA A 386 4.66 -2.21 25.05
C ALA A 386 5.04 -0.74 25.20
N VAL A 387 5.56 -0.12 24.14
CA VAL A 387 5.90 1.31 24.13
C VAL A 387 4.64 2.17 24.25
N GLN A 388 3.54 1.78 23.62
CA GLN A 388 2.24 2.44 23.79
C GLN A 388 1.69 2.28 25.22
N HIS A 389 1.86 1.09 25.80
CA HIS A 389 1.42 0.79 27.18
C HIS A 389 2.17 1.64 28.20
N GLU A 390 3.49 1.82 28.05
CA GLU A 390 4.29 2.69 28.93
C GLU A 390 3.81 4.15 28.90
N LYS A 391 3.27 4.60 27.76
CA LYS A 391 2.67 5.93 27.61
C LYS A 391 1.24 6.02 28.16
N GLY A 392 0.69 4.95 28.74
CA GLY A 392 -0.65 4.89 29.30
C GLY A 392 -1.77 4.93 28.25
N LEU A 393 -1.47 4.54 27.02
CA LEU A 393 -2.43 4.57 25.91
C LEU A 393 -3.30 3.32 25.91
N VAL A 394 -4.56 3.46 25.48
CA VAL A 394 -5.48 2.33 25.29
C VAL A 394 -4.98 1.47 24.12
N LEU A 395 -4.86 0.16 24.36
CA LEU A 395 -4.27 -0.78 23.39
C LEU A 395 -5.29 -1.66 22.65
N ASP A 396 -6.55 -1.70 23.10
CA ASP A 396 -7.63 -2.50 22.50
C ASP A 396 -8.57 -1.63 21.65
N THR A 397 -8.03 -0.98 20.63
CA THR A 397 -8.82 -0.14 19.72
C THR A 397 -8.28 -0.19 18.28
N PRO A 398 -9.12 0.12 17.27
CA PRO A 398 -8.66 0.31 15.90
C PRO A 398 -7.56 1.38 15.75
N VAL A 399 -7.61 2.44 16.57
CA VAL A 399 -6.54 3.47 16.60
C VAL A 399 -5.24 2.91 17.14
N ALA A 400 -5.29 2.04 18.16
CA ALA A 400 -4.11 1.35 18.65
C ALA A 400 -3.50 0.45 17.57
N ALA A 401 -4.31 -0.27 16.79
CA ALA A 401 -3.83 -1.07 15.66
C ALA A 401 -3.10 -0.22 14.60
N MET A 402 -3.66 0.93 14.22
CA MET A 402 -2.98 1.90 13.33
C MET A 402 -1.66 2.39 13.92
N ARG A 403 -1.68 2.78 15.20
CA ARG A 403 -0.49 3.29 15.88
C ARG A 403 0.58 2.22 15.98
N THR A 404 0.20 0.98 16.28
CA THR A 404 1.08 -0.20 16.26
C THR A 404 1.71 -0.36 14.90
N GLY A 405 0.94 -0.35 13.81
CA GLY A 405 1.48 -0.46 12.45
C GLY A 405 2.52 0.63 12.15
N CYS A 406 2.21 1.89 12.48
CA CYS A 406 3.13 3.01 12.31
C CYS A 406 4.41 2.85 13.12
N LEU A 407 4.30 2.51 14.41
CA LEU A 407 5.48 2.27 15.22
C LEU A 407 6.27 1.08 14.68
N THR A 408 5.64 -0.02 14.25
CA THR A 408 6.34 -1.12 13.57
C THR A 408 7.18 -0.62 12.40
N GLY A 409 6.65 0.26 11.56
CA GLY A 409 7.39 0.92 10.49
C GLY A 409 8.59 1.73 10.99
N VAL A 410 8.43 2.53 12.06
CA VAL A 410 9.56 3.26 12.68
C VAL A 410 10.65 2.30 13.15
N GLY A 411 10.27 1.23 13.84
CA GLY A 411 11.19 0.20 14.31
C GLY A 411 11.99 -0.42 13.17
N GLN A 412 11.32 -0.79 12.09
CA GLN A 412 11.96 -1.43 10.94
C GLN A 412 12.84 -0.48 10.12
N ALA A 413 12.42 0.77 9.93
CA ALA A 413 13.26 1.78 9.29
C ALA A 413 14.57 2.00 10.07
N ARG A 414 14.53 2.01 11.41
CA ARG A 414 15.76 2.12 12.21
C ARG A 414 16.60 0.85 12.17
N MET A 415 15.98 -0.32 12.07
CA MET A 415 16.67 -1.59 11.90
C MET A 415 17.33 -1.76 10.52
N THR A 416 17.25 -0.78 9.61
CA THR A 416 18.08 -0.78 8.39
C THR A 416 19.39 -0.01 8.58
N GLU A 417 19.53 0.74 9.68
CA GLU A 417 20.74 1.49 10.01
C GLU A 417 21.83 0.54 10.58
N PRO A 418 23.13 0.78 10.27
CA PRO A 418 24.21 -0.04 10.80
C PRO A 418 24.39 0.16 12.31
N GLY A 419 24.89 -0.88 13.00
CA GLY A 419 25.27 -0.81 14.43
C GLY A 419 24.19 -1.33 15.40
N LEU A 420 23.07 -1.80 14.88
CA LEU A 420 22.09 -2.57 15.64
C LEU A 420 22.44 -4.07 15.64
N PRO A 421 22.04 -4.83 16.68
CA PRO A 421 22.22 -6.29 16.74
C PRO A 421 21.59 -7.07 15.57
N ILE A 422 20.55 -6.53 14.95
CA ILE A 422 19.99 -7.00 13.68
C ILE A 422 19.99 -5.84 12.69
N THR A 423 20.25 -6.15 11.42
CA THR A 423 20.06 -5.23 10.29
C THR A 423 19.16 -5.89 9.27
N LEU A 424 18.04 -5.26 8.93
CA LEU A 424 17.11 -5.73 7.91
C LEU A 424 17.75 -5.63 6.52
N SER A 425 17.41 -6.59 5.67
CA SER A 425 17.94 -6.74 4.32
C SER A 425 17.05 -6.05 3.26
N ALA A 426 17.47 -6.14 2.00
CA ALA A 426 16.62 -5.74 0.88
C ALA A 426 15.55 -6.81 0.66
N GLY A 427 14.28 -6.40 0.66
CA GLY A 427 13.13 -7.30 0.53
C GLY A 427 12.33 -7.50 1.80
N ASP A 428 12.95 -7.32 2.97
CA ASP A 428 12.28 -7.42 4.27
C ASP A 428 11.05 -6.50 4.34
N THR A 429 11.15 -5.27 3.84
CA THR A 429 9.99 -4.37 3.81
C THR A 429 8.87 -4.88 2.91
N ASP A 430 9.19 -5.57 1.81
CA ASP A 430 8.17 -6.13 0.93
C ASP A 430 7.47 -7.31 1.58
N GLU A 431 8.21 -8.16 2.30
CA GLU A 431 7.64 -9.22 3.14
C GLU A 431 6.68 -8.66 4.20
N ALA A 432 7.05 -7.54 4.84
CA ALA A 432 6.16 -6.86 5.79
C ALA A 432 4.91 -6.29 5.12
N ILE A 433 5.03 -5.70 3.93
CA ILE A 433 3.88 -5.19 3.16
C ILE A 433 2.93 -6.32 2.77
N SER A 434 3.46 -7.44 2.27
CA SER A 434 2.68 -8.65 1.98
C SER A 434 2.00 -9.21 3.23
N SER A 435 2.75 -9.33 4.34
CA SER A 435 2.26 -9.81 5.63
C SER A 435 1.15 -8.90 6.21
N LEU A 436 1.26 -7.58 6.05
CA LEU A 436 0.24 -6.61 6.43
C LEU A 436 -1.06 -6.80 5.65
N LEU A 437 -1.00 -7.30 4.43
CA LEU A 437 -2.16 -7.62 3.61
C LEU A 437 -2.76 -8.97 4.00
N THR A 438 -1.93 -10.02 4.12
CA THR A 438 -2.36 -11.41 4.30
C THR A 438 -2.78 -11.75 5.72
N ASN A 439 -2.02 -11.33 6.75
CA ASN A 439 -2.36 -11.58 8.16
C ASN A 439 -2.61 -10.31 8.98
N GLY A 440 -1.97 -9.18 8.64
CA GLY A 440 -2.16 -7.88 9.30
C GLY A 440 -1.59 -7.75 10.71
N LEU A 441 -0.94 -8.76 11.26
CA LEU A 441 -0.50 -8.79 12.66
C LEU A 441 0.59 -7.76 12.98
N ALA A 442 1.32 -7.28 11.98
CA ALA A 442 2.26 -6.18 12.15
C ALA A 442 1.57 -4.83 12.47
N ALA A 443 0.26 -4.72 12.23
CA ALA A 443 -0.60 -3.55 12.48
C ALA A 443 -1.91 -3.96 13.17
N SER A 444 -1.82 -4.67 14.29
CA SER A 444 -2.98 -5.09 15.09
C SER A 444 -2.98 -4.43 16.48
N ASP A 445 -4.12 -4.50 17.14
CA ASP A 445 -4.25 -4.15 18.56
C ASP A 445 -3.66 -5.26 19.48
N VAL A 446 -3.73 -5.04 20.80
CA VAL A 446 -3.18 -5.98 21.79
C VAL A 446 -3.82 -7.37 21.76
N ASN A 447 -5.06 -7.46 21.27
CA ASN A 447 -5.83 -8.70 21.17
C ASN A 447 -5.70 -9.36 19.79
N GLY A 448 -4.82 -8.85 18.92
CA GLY A 448 -4.65 -9.36 17.57
C GLY A 448 -5.72 -8.90 16.59
N ARG A 449 -6.60 -7.94 16.95
CA ARG A 449 -7.61 -7.44 16.01
C ARG A 449 -6.95 -6.52 15.00
N VAL A 450 -7.19 -6.81 13.73
CA VAL A 450 -6.67 -6.06 12.59
C VAL A 450 -7.74 -5.14 12.02
N LEU A 451 -7.32 -4.12 11.29
CA LEU A 451 -8.23 -3.30 10.50
C LEU A 451 -8.66 -4.08 9.25
N PRO A 452 -9.94 -4.01 8.83
CA PRO A 452 -10.42 -4.76 7.66
C PRO A 452 -9.67 -4.40 6.36
N ALA A 453 -9.37 -3.11 6.17
CA ALA A 453 -8.67 -2.63 4.98
C ALA A 453 -7.14 -2.82 5.12
N GLY A 454 -6.56 -3.66 4.26
CA GLY A 454 -5.11 -3.79 4.05
C GLY A 454 -4.47 -2.48 3.64
N PHE A 455 -5.18 -1.67 2.84
CA PHE A 455 -4.77 -0.32 2.51
C PHE A 455 -4.42 0.51 3.75
N THR A 456 -5.30 0.51 4.75
CA THR A 456 -5.14 1.31 5.97
C THR A 456 -4.03 0.76 6.87
N ARG A 457 -3.90 -0.58 6.94
CA ARG A 457 -2.76 -1.27 7.61
C ARG A 457 -1.42 -0.86 7.01
N ILE A 458 -1.30 -0.91 5.68
CA ILE A 458 -0.09 -0.54 4.94
C ILE A 458 0.20 0.97 5.06
N LEU A 459 -0.82 1.82 4.99
CA LEU A 459 -0.68 3.27 5.18
C LEU A 459 -0.09 3.62 6.55
N ALA A 460 -0.57 2.97 7.61
CA ALA A 460 -0.01 3.13 8.95
C ALA A 460 1.46 2.75 8.98
N TYR A 461 1.82 1.56 8.52
CA TYR A 461 3.20 1.10 8.49
C TYR A 461 4.14 2.02 7.70
N ARG A 462 3.74 2.42 6.49
CA ARG A 462 4.48 3.37 5.64
C ARG A 462 4.68 4.73 6.29
N SER A 463 3.68 5.19 7.05
CA SER A 463 3.76 6.45 7.80
C SER A 463 4.92 6.45 8.79
N GLY A 464 5.23 5.28 9.36
CA GLY A 464 6.36 5.09 10.26
C GLY A 464 7.70 4.93 9.55
N LEU A 465 7.72 4.22 8.41
CA LEU A 465 8.94 4.07 7.61
C LEU A 465 9.54 5.42 7.18
N GLN A 466 8.68 6.41 6.93
CA GLN A 466 9.07 7.76 6.48
C GLN A 466 9.18 8.78 7.62
N GLY A 467 8.91 8.37 8.85
CA GLY A 467 8.68 9.27 9.97
C GLY A 467 9.40 8.87 11.24
N ASP A 468 8.86 9.34 12.36
CA ASP A 468 9.31 9.02 13.71
C ASP A 468 8.14 8.64 14.61
N ASP A 469 8.45 8.21 15.83
CA ASP A 469 7.45 7.78 16.80
C ASP A 469 6.50 8.93 17.20
N ALA A 470 7.02 10.15 17.35
CA ALA A 470 6.23 11.34 17.66
C ALA A 470 5.16 11.61 16.59
N GLN A 471 5.50 11.46 15.31
CA GLN A 471 4.56 11.56 14.20
C GLN A 471 3.50 10.46 14.24
N CYS A 472 3.86 9.22 14.62
CA CYS A 472 2.88 8.15 14.81
C CYS A 472 1.85 8.50 15.90
N TYR A 473 2.29 9.01 17.05
CA TYR A 473 1.38 9.46 18.12
C TYR A 473 0.55 10.68 17.70
N GLN A 474 1.07 11.52 16.81
CA GLN A 474 0.34 12.66 16.30
C GLN A 474 -0.75 12.29 15.30
N ARG A 475 -0.45 11.38 14.38
CA ARG A 475 -1.37 10.93 13.32
C ARG A 475 -2.45 10.01 13.87
N PHE A 476 -2.10 9.16 14.83
CA PHE A 476 -2.97 8.14 15.42
C PHE A 476 -3.16 8.40 16.92
N ALA A 477 -3.77 9.54 17.26
CA ALA A 477 -3.93 10.00 18.64
C ALA A 477 -5.13 9.37 19.34
#